data_AF-A0A6C0C710-F1
#
_entry.id   AF-A0A6C0C710-F1
#
_cell.length_a   1.000
_cell.length_b   1.000
_cell.length_c   1.000
_cell.angle_alpha   90.00
_cell.angle_beta   90.00
_cell.angle_gamma   90.00
#
_symmetry.space_group_name_H-M   'P 1'
#
loop_
_entity.id
_entity.type
_entity.pdbx_description
1 polymer ?
#
loop_
_entity_poly.entity_id
_entity_poly.type
_entity_poly.pdbx_seq_one_letter_code
_entity_poly.pdbx_strand_id
1 'polypeptide(L)'
;MEQVLFGDVFANIEPYLFPIDLHNLLLSCKRYNKMISINDIKKNAIIGIKKLLRENLDDNYDEFVEVMQKTGATIVGNFITQYLCGDILDYVNILIKNNDNMIVEFMVNKKYSGRQGIGTFINNWRQQTRMTTMQYFIKNIELNICSLSESISNETFVHNYIGYAGNKNTYKFATNELHINRIEEIFAKVTTISTSKPLSLLSRSFAEFHERGFRFYFPDNPTKLITNDEIFHSYFNIMKVKEKNYREQINGRFVIENNSICTIDAHSNVFDIIDVSFYEEQDETYTSLYIQKCAFPQKKCVIQTLFPKMNHYHGRYVSNNIFDDDIDKGVILLIENE
;
A
#
# COMPACT_ATOMS: atom_id res chain seq x y z
N MET A 1 -51.39 18.32 -18.62
CA MET A 1 -50.49 17.94 -17.52
C MET A 1 -49.99 16.56 -17.88
N GLU A 2 -48.79 16.45 -18.45
CA GLU A 2 -48.24 15.17 -18.90
C GLU A 2 -47.81 14.36 -17.68
N GLN A 3 -48.45 13.21 -17.48
CA GLN A 3 -48.09 12.25 -16.47
C GLN A 3 -46.83 11.51 -16.93
N VAL A 4 -45.66 11.93 -16.45
CA VAL A 4 -44.44 11.15 -16.59
C VAL A 4 -44.53 10.00 -15.58
N LEU A 5 -44.96 8.83 -16.06
CA LEU A 5 -44.80 7.59 -15.32
C LEU A 5 -43.29 7.29 -15.28
N PHE A 6 -42.65 7.65 -14.18
CA PHE A 6 -41.30 7.20 -13.91
C PHE A 6 -41.36 5.67 -13.72
N GLY A 7 -41.18 4.93 -14.82
CA GLY A 7 -40.64 3.58 -14.78
C GLY A 7 -39.33 3.61 -13.98
N ASP A 8 -38.87 2.43 -13.51
CA ASP A 8 -37.82 2.31 -12.49
C ASP A 8 -36.62 3.24 -12.76
N VAL A 9 -36.62 4.41 -12.09
CA VAL A 9 -35.61 5.48 -12.26
C VAL A 9 -34.22 4.93 -12.05
N PHE A 10 -34.13 3.85 -11.28
CA PHE A 10 -32.90 3.13 -11.00
C PHE A 10 -32.13 2.78 -12.26
N ALA A 11 -32.75 2.24 -13.30
CA ALA A 11 -32.04 1.86 -14.53
C ALA A 11 -31.36 3.05 -15.23
N ASN A 12 -31.89 4.27 -15.04
CA ASN A 12 -31.33 5.49 -15.61
C ASN A 12 -30.24 6.10 -14.73
N ILE A 13 -30.28 5.90 -13.41
CA ILE A 13 -29.29 6.46 -12.48
C ILE A 13 -28.16 5.48 -12.15
N GLU A 14 -28.40 4.17 -12.27
CA GLU A 14 -27.45 3.11 -11.93
C GLU A 14 -26.07 3.32 -12.57
N PRO A 15 -25.95 3.66 -13.88
CA PRO A 15 -24.64 3.86 -14.52
C PRO A 15 -23.82 5.05 -13.98
N TYR A 16 -24.44 5.90 -13.14
CA TYR A 16 -23.84 7.10 -12.57
C TYR A 16 -23.53 6.95 -11.07
N LEU A 17 -23.91 5.83 -10.45
CA LEU A 17 -23.63 5.56 -9.04
C LEU A 17 -22.22 4.96 -8.88
N PHE A 18 -21.53 5.33 -7.80
CA PHE A 18 -20.26 4.68 -7.50
C PHE A 18 -20.49 3.21 -7.06
N PRO A 19 -19.50 2.33 -7.26
CA PRO A 19 -19.59 0.94 -6.81
C PRO A 19 -19.98 0.78 -5.33
N ILE A 20 -19.45 1.62 -4.45
CA ILE A 20 -19.81 1.64 -3.02
C ILE A 20 -21.28 2.01 -2.78
N ASP A 21 -21.85 2.92 -3.57
CA ASP A 21 -23.25 3.32 -3.44
C ASP A 21 -24.17 2.18 -3.85
N LEU A 22 -23.85 1.50 -4.95
CA LEU A 22 -24.58 0.31 -5.40
C LEU A 22 -24.52 -0.81 -4.37
N HIS A 23 -23.35 -1.03 -3.77
CA HIS A 23 -23.18 -2.00 -2.69
C HIS A 23 -24.00 -1.63 -1.44
N ASN A 24 -23.98 -0.35 -1.04
CA ASN A 24 -24.77 0.13 0.10
C ASN A 24 -26.28 -0.01 -0.17
N LEU A 25 -26.76 0.27 -1.39
CA LEU A 25 -28.15 0.06 -1.78
C LEU A 25 -28.54 -1.43 -1.75
N LEU A 26 -27.64 -2.30 -2.22
CA LEU A 26 -27.80 -3.76 -2.17
C LEU A 26 -28.01 -4.26 -0.72
N LEU A 27 -27.24 -3.72 0.24
CA LEU A 27 -27.31 -4.14 1.65
C LEU A 27 -28.47 -3.51 2.43
N SER A 28 -28.77 -2.24 2.17
CA SER A 28 -29.72 -1.47 3.00
C SER A 28 -31.17 -1.56 2.51
N CYS A 29 -31.42 -1.94 1.25
CA CYS A 29 -32.76 -1.93 0.66
C CYS A 29 -33.15 -3.28 0.05
N LYS A 30 -34.18 -3.93 0.62
CA LYS A 30 -34.72 -5.22 0.13
C LYS A 30 -35.16 -5.20 -1.33
N ARG A 31 -35.59 -4.05 -1.85
CA ARG A 31 -35.97 -3.89 -3.27
C ARG A 31 -34.73 -3.97 -4.16
N TYR A 32 -33.71 -3.16 -3.88
CA TYR A 32 -32.48 -3.12 -4.67
C TYR A 32 -31.63 -4.37 -4.49
N ASN A 33 -31.70 -5.06 -3.35
CA ASN A 33 -31.07 -6.35 -3.12
C ASN A 33 -31.40 -7.40 -4.20
N LYS A 34 -32.61 -7.34 -4.78
CA LYS A 34 -33.04 -8.25 -5.86
C LYS A 34 -32.68 -7.77 -7.26
N MET A 35 -32.29 -6.51 -7.41
CA MET A 35 -32.07 -5.85 -8.69
C MET A 35 -30.58 -5.66 -9.01
N ILE A 36 -29.78 -5.37 -7.99
CA ILE A 36 -28.34 -5.14 -8.12
C ILE A 36 -27.63 -6.48 -7.93
N SER A 37 -26.71 -6.79 -8.84
CA SER A 37 -25.78 -7.89 -8.71
C SER A 37 -24.34 -7.40 -8.58
N ILE A 38 -23.44 -8.28 -8.15
CA ILE A 38 -22.00 -8.01 -8.17
C ILE A 38 -21.50 -7.67 -9.59
N ASN A 39 -22.13 -8.21 -10.63
CA ASN A 39 -21.77 -7.89 -12.01
C ASN A 39 -22.12 -6.44 -12.37
N ASP A 40 -23.20 -5.89 -11.82
CA ASP A 40 -23.58 -4.49 -12.03
C ASP A 40 -22.58 -3.54 -11.35
N ILE A 41 -22.10 -3.91 -10.16
CA ILE A 41 -21.02 -3.21 -9.46
C ILE A 41 -19.73 -3.23 -10.29
N LYS A 42 -19.34 -4.39 -10.83
CA LYS A 42 -18.16 -4.53 -11.70
C LYS A 42 -18.29 -3.73 -12.98
N LYS A 43 -19.48 -3.74 -13.60
CA LYS A 43 -19.77 -2.98 -14.83
C LYS A 43 -19.63 -1.48 -14.57
N ASN A 44 -20.17 -0.98 -13.46
CA ASN A 44 -20.02 0.41 -13.04
C ASN A 44 -18.56 0.77 -12.78
N ALA A 45 -17.81 -0.10 -12.12
CA ALA A 45 -16.37 0.10 -11.94
C ALA A 45 -15.61 0.21 -13.28
N ILE A 46 -15.91 -0.65 -14.26
CA ILE A 46 -15.29 -0.58 -15.60
C ILE A 46 -15.65 0.73 -16.31
N ILE A 47 -16.93 1.12 -16.31
CA ILE A 47 -17.39 2.38 -16.92
C ILE A 47 -16.66 3.56 -16.31
N GLY A 48 -16.56 3.58 -14.99
CA GLY A 48 -15.84 4.55 -14.20
C GLY A 48 -14.36 4.70 -14.54
N ILE A 49 -13.64 3.57 -14.54
CA ILE A 49 -12.22 3.53 -14.91
C ILE A 49 -12.02 4.06 -16.33
N LYS A 50 -12.85 3.63 -17.29
CA LYS A 50 -12.76 4.12 -18.68
C LYS A 50 -13.03 5.61 -18.80
N LYS A 51 -14.02 6.12 -18.08
CA LYS A 51 -14.35 7.55 -18.05
C LYS A 51 -13.16 8.36 -17.53
N LEU A 52 -12.59 7.96 -16.39
CA LEU A 52 -11.41 8.64 -15.81
C LEU A 52 -10.22 8.64 -16.77
N LEU A 53 -9.91 7.51 -17.37
CA LEU A 53 -8.82 7.41 -18.34
C LEU A 53 -9.08 8.30 -19.55
N ARG A 54 -10.32 8.34 -20.06
CA ARG A 54 -10.71 9.21 -21.19
C ARG A 54 -10.59 10.70 -20.83
N GLU A 55 -10.99 11.11 -19.63
CA GLU A 55 -10.85 12.49 -19.16
C GLU A 55 -9.39 12.95 -19.05
N ASN A 56 -8.47 12.03 -18.75
CA ASN A 56 -7.05 12.34 -18.64
C ASN A 56 -6.32 12.27 -19.99
N LEU A 57 -6.69 11.33 -20.86
CA LEU A 57 -6.03 11.09 -22.15
C LEU A 57 -6.64 11.89 -23.31
N ASP A 58 -7.85 12.46 -23.15
CA ASP A 58 -8.62 13.14 -24.19
C ASP A 58 -8.70 12.35 -25.50
N ASP A 59 -8.36 12.98 -26.62
CA ASP A 59 -8.36 12.43 -27.97
C ASP A 59 -7.37 11.28 -28.14
N ASN A 60 -6.42 11.11 -27.21
CA ASN A 60 -5.46 10.01 -27.25
C ASN A 60 -5.99 8.72 -26.57
N TYR A 61 -7.18 8.74 -25.98
CA TYR A 61 -7.73 7.61 -25.23
C TYR A 61 -7.92 6.35 -26.09
N ASP A 62 -8.50 6.49 -27.28
CA ASP A 62 -8.82 5.31 -28.11
C ASP A 62 -7.54 4.61 -28.61
N GLU A 63 -6.52 5.39 -29.03
CA GLU A 63 -5.20 4.88 -29.39
C GLU A 63 -4.47 4.27 -28.18
N PHE A 64 -4.56 4.90 -27.00
CA PHE A 64 -4.01 4.32 -25.77
C PHE A 64 -4.62 2.95 -25.48
N VAL A 65 -5.94 2.80 -25.57
CA VAL A 65 -6.62 1.52 -25.35
C VAL A 65 -6.16 0.47 -26.36
N GLU A 66 -6.02 0.84 -27.64
CA GLU A 66 -5.51 -0.07 -28.67
C GLU A 66 -4.11 -0.58 -28.34
N VAL A 67 -3.21 0.31 -27.90
CA VAL A 67 -1.86 -0.06 -27.47
C VAL A 67 -1.90 -0.96 -26.24
N MET A 68 -2.73 -0.64 -25.24
CA MET A 68 -2.91 -1.49 -24.05
C MET A 68 -3.43 -2.89 -24.40
N GLN A 69 -4.33 -3.00 -25.38
CA GLN A 69 -4.87 -4.28 -25.84
C GLN A 69 -3.79 -5.12 -26.54
N LYS A 70 -3.01 -4.51 -27.44
CA LYS A 70 -1.93 -5.18 -28.18
C LYS A 70 -0.82 -5.70 -27.27
N THR A 71 -0.47 -4.92 -26.24
CA THR A 71 0.58 -5.25 -25.27
C THR A 71 0.11 -6.23 -24.17
N GLY A 72 -1.16 -6.64 -24.18
CA GLY A 72 -1.74 -7.47 -23.12
C GLY A 72 -1.73 -6.79 -21.75
N ALA A 73 -1.78 -5.46 -21.71
CA ALA A 73 -1.66 -4.69 -20.50
C ALA A 73 -2.81 -4.97 -19.51
N THR A 74 -2.48 -4.91 -18.22
CA THR A 74 -3.44 -5.12 -17.13
C THR A 74 -3.28 -4.06 -16.06
N ILE A 75 -4.35 -3.34 -15.73
CA ILE A 75 -4.37 -2.45 -14.56
C ILE A 75 -4.45 -3.31 -13.30
N VAL A 76 -3.64 -2.99 -12.28
CA VAL A 76 -3.60 -3.73 -11.02
C VAL A 76 -3.52 -2.82 -9.79
N GLY A 77 -3.84 -3.38 -8.64
CA GLY A 77 -3.49 -2.77 -7.35
C GLY A 77 -4.51 -1.78 -6.81
N ASN A 78 -3.99 -0.84 -6.01
CA ASN A 78 -4.77 0.07 -5.18
C ASN A 78 -5.72 0.97 -5.95
N PHE A 79 -5.39 1.33 -7.19
CA PHE A 79 -6.25 2.17 -8.04
C PHE A 79 -7.69 1.64 -8.14
N ILE A 80 -7.83 0.33 -8.36
CA ILE A 80 -9.16 -0.30 -8.47
C ILE A 80 -9.87 -0.25 -7.12
N THR A 81 -9.15 -0.51 -6.03
CA THR A 81 -9.67 -0.44 -4.65
C THR A 81 -10.17 0.97 -4.31
N GLN A 82 -9.36 2.00 -4.61
CA GLN A 82 -9.72 3.40 -4.40
C GLN A 82 -10.98 3.76 -5.20
N TYR A 83 -11.06 3.34 -6.46
CA TYR A 83 -12.24 3.57 -7.28
C TYR A 83 -13.50 2.90 -6.70
N LEU A 84 -13.38 1.64 -6.25
CA LEU A 84 -14.51 0.93 -5.63
C LEU A 84 -15.02 1.64 -4.38
N CYS A 85 -14.12 2.18 -3.56
CA CYS A 85 -14.44 2.87 -2.32
C CYS A 85 -14.88 4.33 -2.50
N GLY A 86 -14.80 4.89 -3.71
CA GLY A 86 -15.05 6.32 -3.94
C GLY A 86 -13.96 7.24 -3.36
N ASP A 87 -12.74 6.74 -3.22
CA ASP A 87 -11.60 7.51 -2.70
C ASP A 87 -10.97 8.40 -3.79
N ILE A 88 -10.09 9.31 -3.35
CA ILE A 88 -9.19 10.04 -4.26
C ILE A 88 -8.25 9.03 -4.94
N LEU A 89 -8.11 9.18 -6.26
CA LEU A 89 -7.30 8.31 -7.10
C LEU A 89 -5.90 8.91 -7.22
N ASP A 90 -4.88 8.15 -6.86
CA ASP A 90 -3.51 8.66 -6.84
C ASP A 90 -2.75 8.33 -8.13
N TYR A 91 -2.66 7.04 -8.46
CA TYR A 91 -1.89 6.52 -9.58
C TYR A 91 -2.43 5.18 -10.07
N VAL A 92 -2.20 4.87 -11.34
CA VAL A 92 -2.61 3.61 -11.98
C VAL A 92 -1.39 2.73 -12.18
N ASN A 93 -1.36 1.54 -11.61
CA ASN A 93 -0.32 0.56 -11.95
C ASN A 93 -0.78 -0.29 -13.12
N ILE A 94 0.08 -0.41 -14.13
CA ILE A 94 -0.15 -1.19 -15.34
C ILE A 94 0.97 -2.23 -15.44
N LEU A 95 0.60 -3.50 -15.53
CA LEU A 95 1.51 -4.59 -15.82
C LEU A 95 1.51 -4.86 -17.32
N ILE A 96 2.70 -4.97 -17.88
CA ILE A 96 2.91 -5.48 -19.25
C ILE A 96 3.89 -6.64 -19.25
N LYS A 97 3.71 -7.55 -20.20
CA LYS A 97 4.72 -8.57 -20.49
C LYS A 97 5.75 -7.99 -21.45
N ASN A 98 7.01 -8.39 -21.27
CA ASN A 98 8.08 -8.30 -22.27
C ASN A 98 8.33 -6.90 -22.81
N ASN A 99 8.89 -5.97 -22.01
CA ASN A 99 9.40 -4.63 -22.39
C ASN A 99 8.80 -4.09 -23.71
N ASP A 100 7.47 -4.09 -23.81
CA ASP A 100 6.84 -3.81 -25.08
C ASP A 100 6.93 -2.30 -25.27
N ASN A 101 7.85 -1.91 -26.14
CA ASN A 101 8.16 -0.52 -26.40
C ASN A 101 6.96 0.22 -27.01
N MET A 102 5.92 -0.47 -27.48
CA MET A 102 4.72 0.18 -28.04
C MET A 102 4.11 1.20 -27.08
N ILE A 103 4.08 0.92 -25.77
CA ILE A 103 3.57 1.89 -24.80
C ILE A 103 4.51 3.08 -24.67
N VAL A 104 5.82 2.81 -24.60
CA VAL A 104 6.83 3.87 -24.48
C VAL A 104 6.79 4.79 -25.70
N GLU A 105 6.76 4.21 -26.89
CA GLU A 105 6.64 4.91 -28.16
C GLU A 105 5.37 5.75 -28.21
N PHE A 106 4.22 5.17 -27.85
CA PHE A 106 2.97 5.93 -27.72
C PHE A 106 3.14 7.13 -26.79
N MET A 107 3.67 6.92 -25.58
CA MET A 107 3.81 7.99 -24.60
C MET A 107 4.75 9.11 -25.08
N VAL A 108 5.87 8.74 -25.71
CA VAL A 108 6.85 9.69 -26.28
C VAL A 108 6.25 10.45 -27.46
N ASN A 109 5.56 9.76 -28.38
CA ASN A 109 4.93 10.38 -29.56
C ASN A 109 3.85 11.39 -29.16
N LYS A 110 3.10 11.10 -28.10
CA LYS A 110 2.11 12.01 -27.52
C LYS A 110 2.72 13.08 -26.59
N LYS A 111 4.05 13.09 -26.44
CA LYS A 111 4.82 14.06 -25.63
C LYS A 111 4.44 14.04 -24.14
N TYR A 112 4.01 12.90 -23.62
CA TYR A 112 3.79 12.75 -22.18
C TYR A 112 5.12 12.69 -21.45
N SER A 113 5.24 13.47 -20.35
CA SER A 113 6.45 13.49 -19.53
C SER A 113 6.57 12.20 -18.75
N GLY A 114 7.71 11.52 -18.87
CA GLY A 114 7.97 10.27 -18.19
C GLY A 114 9.35 10.16 -17.58
N ARG A 115 9.49 9.29 -16.59
CA ARG A 115 10.76 8.87 -16.00
C ARG A 115 10.86 7.35 -15.99
N GLN A 116 12.01 6.83 -16.40
CA GLN A 116 12.33 5.42 -16.33
C GLN A 116 13.17 5.16 -15.09
N GLY A 117 12.93 4.02 -14.45
CA GLY A 117 13.70 3.53 -13.32
C GLY A 117 13.66 2.01 -13.21
N ILE A 118 14.27 1.52 -12.14
CA ILE A 118 14.24 0.10 -11.78
C ILE A 118 13.52 -0.02 -10.44
N GLY A 119 12.37 -0.68 -10.45
CA GLY A 119 11.63 -1.03 -9.24
C GLY A 119 12.17 -2.31 -8.63
N THR A 120 12.34 -2.32 -7.31
CA THR A 120 12.61 -3.53 -6.54
C THR A 120 11.29 -4.07 -5.99
N PHE A 121 10.98 -5.32 -6.31
CA PHE A 121 9.77 -6.00 -5.88
C PHE A 121 10.14 -7.25 -5.10
N ILE A 122 9.50 -7.47 -3.95
CA ILE A 122 9.74 -8.62 -3.10
C ILE A 122 8.51 -9.51 -3.15
N ASN A 123 8.69 -10.78 -3.46
CA ASN A 123 7.58 -11.74 -3.50
C ASN A 123 7.25 -12.29 -2.10
N ASN A 124 6.19 -13.10 -1.99
CA ASN A 124 5.75 -13.67 -0.71
C ASN A 124 6.75 -14.64 -0.08
N TRP A 125 7.77 -15.09 -0.82
CA TRP A 125 8.88 -15.91 -0.33
C TRP A 125 10.14 -15.08 -0.02
N ARG A 126 9.99 -13.76 0.13
CA ARG A 126 11.09 -12.80 0.38
C ARG A 126 12.15 -12.74 -0.72
N GLN A 127 11.85 -13.25 -1.91
CA GLN A 127 12.78 -13.15 -3.03
C GLN A 127 12.61 -11.80 -3.73
N GLN A 128 13.74 -11.14 -3.95
CA GLN A 128 13.80 -9.86 -4.62
C GLN A 128 13.87 -10.04 -6.14
N THR A 129 13.09 -9.23 -6.87
CA THR A 129 13.13 -9.13 -8.32
C THR A 129 13.23 -7.67 -8.70
N ARG A 130 14.13 -7.35 -9.63
CA ARG A 130 14.26 -6.01 -10.21
C ARG A 130 13.50 -5.98 -11.53
N MET A 131 12.64 -4.98 -11.71
CA MET A 131 11.82 -4.82 -12.90
C MET A 131 11.92 -3.39 -13.41
N THR A 132 11.86 -3.23 -14.74
CA THR A 132 11.81 -1.89 -15.34
C THR A 132 10.47 -1.26 -15.02
N THR A 133 10.52 -0.05 -14.47
CA THR A 133 9.34 0.76 -14.16
C THR A 133 9.41 2.07 -14.91
N MET A 134 8.29 2.48 -15.51
CA MET A 134 8.17 3.74 -16.23
C MET A 134 6.98 4.49 -15.66
N GLN A 135 7.20 5.74 -15.30
CA GLN A 135 6.17 6.58 -14.68
C GLN A 135 5.89 7.74 -15.62
N TYR A 136 4.63 7.91 -16.01
CA TYR A 136 4.18 8.99 -16.88
C TYR A 136 3.14 9.85 -16.17
N PHE A 137 3.27 11.17 -16.29
CA PHE A 137 2.33 12.13 -15.74
C PHE A 137 1.43 12.64 -16.87
N ILE A 138 0.13 12.34 -16.77
CA ILE A 138 -0.86 12.69 -17.78
C ILE A 138 -1.96 13.49 -17.08
N LYS A 139 -1.96 14.80 -17.28
CA LYS A 139 -2.84 15.74 -16.57
C LYS A 139 -2.88 15.49 -15.05
N ASN A 140 -3.95 14.88 -14.56
CA ASN A 140 -4.24 14.67 -13.14
C ASN A 140 -3.97 13.23 -12.69
N ILE A 141 -3.39 12.37 -13.54
CA ILE A 141 -3.12 10.97 -13.22
C ILE A 141 -1.66 10.59 -13.49
N GLU A 142 -1.07 9.83 -12.56
CA GLU A 142 0.22 9.17 -12.75
C GLU A 142 0.00 7.72 -13.22
N LEU A 143 0.58 7.35 -14.36
CA LEU A 143 0.59 5.98 -14.87
C LEU A 143 1.94 5.33 -14.57
N ASN A 144 1.91 4.26 -13.78
CA ASN A 144 3.06 3.46 -13.41
C ASN A 144 3.05 2.15 -14.18
N ILE A 145 3.85 2.08 -15.24
CA ILE A 145 3.99 0.90 -16.08
C ILE A 145 5.15 0.06 -15.56
N CYS A 146 4.86 -1.19 -15.20
CA CYS A 146 5.85 -2.17 -14.78
C CYS A 146 5.97 -3.25 -15.86
N SER A 147 7.18 -3.41 -16.39
CA SER A 147 7.46 -4.49 -17.32
C SER A 147 7.92 -5.75 -16.59
N LEU A 148 7.14 -6.82 -16.74
CA LEU A 148 7.43 -8.10 -16.14
C LEU A 148 8.43 -8.90 -17.00
N SER A 149 9.26 -9.69 -16.34
CA SER A 149 10.09 -10.70 -17.02
C SER A 149 9.21 -11.78 -17.65
N GLU A 150 9.72 -12.44 -18.70
CA GLU A 150 9.02 -13.53 -19.40
C GLU A 150 8.52 -14.64 -18.48
N SER A 151 9.24 -14.88 -17.38
CA SER A 151 8.92 -15.91 -16.37
C SER A 151 7.78 -15.56 -15.44
N ILE A 152 7.31 -14.30 -15.41
CA ILE A 152 6.29 -13.84 -14.44
C ILE A 152 5.03 -13.42 -15.19
N SER A 153 3.95 -14.17 -14.98
CA SER A 153 2.62 -13.76 -15.47
C SER A 153 2.03 -12.63 -14.64
N ASN A 154 1.06 -11.89 -15.20
CA ASN A 154 0.34 -10.83 -14.46
C ASN A 154 -0.35 -11.41 -13.22
N GLU A 155 -0.96 -12.60 -13.35
CA GLU A 155 -1.59 -13.32 -12.26
C GLU A 155 -0.58 -13.70 -11.17
N THR A 156 0.56 -14.27 -11.56
CA THR A 156 1.67 -14.58 -10.64
C THR A 156 2.14 -13.33 -9.91
N PHE A 157 2.29 -12.21 -10.63
CA PHE A 157 2.69 -10.95 -10.03
C PHE A 157 1.69 -10.48 -8.97
N VAL A 158 0.41 -10.43 -9.33
CA VAL A 158 -0.68 -9.98 -8.44
C VAL A 158 -0.77 -10.85 -7.19
N HIS A 159 -0.65 -12.17 -7.31
CA HIS A 159 -0.74 -13.06 -6.16
C HIS A 159 0.49 -13.02 -5.25
N ASN A 160 1.69 -12.90 -5.82
CA ASN A 160 2.95 -13.09 -5.10
C ASN A 160 3.64 -11.79 -4.69
N TYR A 161 3.42 -10.69 -5.40
CA TYR A 161 4.13 -9.44 -5.14
C TYR A 161 3.25 -8.40 -4.44
N ILE A 162 1.93 -8.41 -4.67
CA ILE A 162 1.00 -7.52 -3.96
C ILE A 162 0.69 -8.10 -2.56
N GLY A 163 1.03 -7.34 -1.52
CA GLY A 163 0.92 -7.80 -0.12
C GLY A 163 -0.51 -7.83 0.44
N TYR A 164 -1.36 -6.86 0.06
CA TYR A 164 -2.72 -6.73 0.60
C TYR A 164 -3.74 -7.40 -0.32
N ALA A 165 -4.58 -8.29 0.23
CA ALA A 165 -5.64 -8.96 -0.52
C ALA A 165 -6.58 -7.95 -1.19
N GLY A 166 -6.92 -6.86 -0.51
CA GLY A 166 -7.75 -5.78 -1.07
C GLY A 166 -7.17 -5.14 -2.33
N ASN A 167 -5.88 -5.28 -2.60
CA ASN A 167 -5.21 -4.76 -3.82
C ASN A 167 -4.99 -5.82 -4.89
N LYS A 168 -5.41 -7.08 -4.70
CA LYS A 168 -5.24 -8.15 -5.70
C LYS A 168 -6.33 -8.09 -6.78
N ASN A 169 -6.63 -6.88 -7.24
CA ASN A 169 -7.63 -6.61 -8.26
C ASN A 169 -6.93 -6.44 -9.61
N THR A 170 -7.59 -6.85 -10.69
CA THR A 170 -7.05 -6.73 -12.05
C THR A 170 -8.11 -6.31 -13.03
N TYR A 171 -7.77 -5.41 -13.95
CA TYR A 171 -8.58 -5.08 -15.11
C TYR A 171 -7.77 -5.27 -16.40
N LYS A 172 -8.25 -6.17 -17.27
CA LYS A 172 -7.58 -6.54 -18.52
C LYS A 172 -8.18 -5.77 -19.69
N PHE A 173 -7.35 -5.00 -20.40
CA PHE A 173 -7.81 -4.21 -21.55
C PHE A 173 -8.30 -5.08 -22.71
N ALA A 174 -7.61 -6.18 -22.99
CA ALA A 174 -7.91 -7.08 -24.12
C ALA A 174 -9.28 -7.76 -24.01
N THR A 175 -9.64 -8.21 -22.80
CA THR A 175 -10.90 -8.93 -22.55
C THR A 175 -11.99 -8.06 -21.95
N ASN A 176 -11.66 -6.82 -21.57
CA ASN A 176 -12.54 -5.94 -20.80
C ASN A 176 -13.04 -6.59 -19.50
N GLU A 177 -12.22 -7.46 -18.90
CA GLU A 177 -12.57 -8.24 -17.72
C GLU A 177 -12.01 -7.58 -16.46
N LEU A 178 -12.89 -7.40 -15.46
CA LEU A 178 -12.53 -6.91 -14.13
C LEU A 178 -12.65 -8.05 -13.11
N HIS A 179 -11.52 -8.42 -12.52
CA HIS A 179 -11.45 -9.28 -11.35
C HIS A 179 -11.26 -8.43 -10.09
N ILE A 180 -12.18 -8.58 -9.14
CA ILE A 180 -12.10 -7.95 -7.82
C ILE A 180 -11.94 -9.06 -6.79
N ASN A 181 -10.81 -9.07 -6.12
CA ASN A 181 -10.53 -10.04 -5.07
C ASN A 181 -11.19 -9.58 -3.77
N ARG A 182 -12.05 -10.45 -3.19
CA ARG A 182 -12.73 -10.21 -1.90
C ARG A 182 -13.50 -8.88 -1.85
N ILE A 183 -14.38 -8.65 -2.84
CA ILE A 183 -15.16 -7.42 -3.00
C ILE A 183 -15.91 -6.98 -1.72
N GLU A 184 -16.52 -7.94 -1.01
CA GLU A 184 -17.25 -7.69 0.23
C GLU A 184 -16.33 -7.13 1.33
N GLU A 185 -15.09 -7.63 1.43
CA GLU A 185 -14.12 -7.14 2.40
C GLU A 185 -13.64 -5.72 2.05
N ILE A 186 -13.46 -5.43 0.76
CA ILE A 186 -13.10 -4.07 0.30
C ILE A 186 -14.16 -3.07 0.74
N PHE A 187 -15.44 -3.35 0.50
CA PHE A 187 -16.53 -2.45 0.90
C PHE A 187 -16.72 -2.38 2.42
N ALA A 188 -16.47 -3.48 3.14
CA ALA A 188 -16.43 -3.48 4.61
C ALA A 188 -15.20 -2.78 5.20
N LYS A 189 -14.26 -2.32 4.35
CA LYS A 189 -12.96 -1.76 4.72
C LYS A 189 -12.17 -2.71 5.61
N VAL A 190 -12.00 -3.94 5.14
CA VAL A 190 -11.23 -4.99 5.80
C VAL A 190 -10.28 -5.62 4.78
N THR A 191 -9.04 -5.93 5.16
CA THR A 191 -8.08 -6.63 4.27
C THR A 191 -7.07 -7.45 5.07
N THR A 192 -6.42 -8.41 4.42
CA THR A 192 -5.25 -9.10 4.97
C THR A 192 -4.07 -8.15 5.15
N ILE A 193 -3.25 -8.37 6.17
CA ILE A 193 -1.86 -7.91 6.24
C ILE A 193 -0.91 -9.11 6.02
N SER A 194 0.15 -8.94 5.22
CA SER A 194 1.04 -10.06 4.88
C SER A 194 1.94 -10.41 6.06
N THR A 195 1.98 -11.66 6.51
CA THR A 195 2.92 -12.12 7.55
C THR A 195 4.31 -12.42 6.98
N SER A 196 4.41 -12.68 5.68
CA SER A 196 5.68 -13.05 5.05
C SER A 196 6.59 -11.87 4.72
N LYS A 197 6.08 -10.63 4.77
CA LYS A 197 6.82 -9.41 4.45
C LYS A 197 6.80 -8.48 5.66
N PRO A 198 7.97 -7.95 6.08
CA PRO A 198 8.04 -6.91 7.09
C PRO A 198 7.13 -5.72 6.76
N LEU A 199 6.48 -5.16 7.78
CA LEU A 199 5.57 -4.02 7.59
C LEU A 199 6.31 -2.77 7.13
N SER A 200 7.58 -2.62 7.49
CA SER A 200 8.53 -1.64 6.93
C SER A 200 8.48 -1.59 5.40
N LEU A 201 8.53 -2.75 4.74
CA LEU A 201 8.49 -2.90 3.28
C LEU A 201 7.10 -2.62 2.68
N LEU A 202 6.05 -2.73 3.50
CA LEU A 202 4.66 -2.50 3.12
C LEU A 202 4.10 -1.17 3.65
N SER A 203 4.94 -0.33 4.27
CA SER A 203 4.55 0.77 5.17
C SER A 203 3.71 1.84 4.48
N ARG A 204 4.04 2.17 3.21
CA ARG A 204 3.25 3.13 2.43
C ARG A 204 1.82 2.63 2.20
N SER A 205 1.67 1.41 1.68
CA SER A 205 0.34 0.85 1.45
C SER A 205 -0.42 0.59 2.75
N PHE A 206 0.29 0.24 3.84
CA PHE A 206 -0.32 0.15 5.17
C PHE A 206 -0.96 1.48 5.57
N ALA A 207 -0.18 2.57 5.53
CA ALA A 207 -0.65 3.90 5.90
C ALA A 207 -1.84 4.32 5.02
N GLU A 208 -1.76 4.13 3.71
CA GLU A 208 -2.84 4.43 2.77
C GLU A 208 -4.13 3.66 3.10
N PHE A 209 -4.05 2.36 3.45
CA PHE A 209 -5.22 1.60 3.87
C PHE A 209 -5.77 2.06 5.22
N HIS A 210 -4.89 2.23 6.21
CA HIS A 210 -5.28 2.64 7.56
C HIS A 210 -5.92 4.03 7.58
N GLU A 211 -5.38 5.01 6.85
CA GLU A 211 -5.96 6.36 6.72
C GLU A 211 -7.34 6.36 6.09
N ARG A 212 -7.61 5.41 5.19
CA ARG A 212 -8.95 5.21 4.59
C ARG A 212 -9.92 4.45 5.51
N GLY A 213 -9.48 4.05 6.70
CA GLY A 213 -10.29 3.35 7.70
C GLY A 213 -10.34 1.84 7.49
N PHE A 214 -9.39 1.24 6.77
CA PHE A 214 -9.31 -0.21 6.69
C PHE A 214 -8.82 -0.81 8.00
N ARG A 215 -9.42 -1.95 8.35
CA ARG A 215 -8.99 -2.83 9.44
C ARG A 215 -8.32 -4.08 8.88
N PHE A 216 -7.48 -4.69 9.68
CA PHE A 216 -6.59 -5.76 9.21
C PHE A 216 -6.88 -7.08 9.92
N TYR A 217 -6.60 -8.19 9.24
CA TYR A 217 -6.56 -9.53 9.83
C TYR A 217 -5.37 -10.31 9.28
N PHE A 218 -4.93 -11.35 9.99
CA PHE A 218 -3.85 -12.21 9.52
C PHE A 218 -4.41 -13.30 8.60
N PRO A 219 -3.74 -13.67 7.49
CA PRO A 219 -4.27 -14.61 6.51
C PRO A 219 -4.67 -15.98 7.08
N ASP A 220 -4.00 -16.42 8.14
CA ASP A 220 -4.22 -17.66 8.89
C ASP A 220 -5.39 -17.57 9.90
N ASN A 221 -5.81 -16.36 10.27
CA ASN A 221 -6.98 -16.13 11.11
C ASN A 221 -7.90 -15.03 10.54
N PRO A 222 -8.66 -15.34 9.47
CA PRO A 222 -9.49 -14.35 8.77
C PRO A 222 -10.67 -13.82 9.58
N THR A 223 -11.03 -14.47 10.69
CA THR A 223 -12.17 -14.07 11.53
C THR A 223 -11.79 -13.06 12.60
N LYS A 224 -10.50 -12.94 12.94
CA LYS A 224 -10.03 -12.07 14.00
C LYS A 224 -9.37 -10.83 13.40
N LEU A 225 -9.98 -9.68 13.64
CA LEU A 225 -9.34 -8.40 13.36
C LEU A 225 -8.16 -8.19 14.31
N ILE A 226 -7.07 -7.68 13.77
CA ILE A 226 -5.85 -7.37 14.50
C ILE A 226 -5.97 -5.93 15.03
N THR A 227 -5.59 -5.76 16.30
CA THR A 227 -5.47 -4.45 16.95
C THR A 227 -4.18 -3.74 16.55
N ASN A 228 -4.10 -2.43 16.77
CA ASN A 228 -2.85 -1.68 16.54
C ASN A 228 -1.69 -2.23 17.39
N ASP A 229 -1.96 -2.66 18.62
CA ASP A 229 -0.96 -3.28 19.51
C ASP A 229 -0.44 -4.60 18.94
N GLU A 230 -1.35 -5.47 18.49
CA GLU A 230 -0.94 -6.73 17.86
C GLU A 230 -0.14 -6.49 16.57
N ILE A 231 -0.51 -5.53 15.72
CA ILE A 231 0.30 -5.13 14.54
C ILE A 231 1.67 -4.66 15.00
N PHE A 232 1.71 -3.82 16.02
CA PHE A 232 2.93 -3.23 16.51
C PHE A 232 3.93 -4.28 17.01
N HIS A 233 3.48 -5.21 17.85
CA HIS A 233 4.32 -6.29 18.37
C HIS A 233 4.64 -7.40 17.35
N SER A 234 3.87 -7.52 16.26
CA SER A 234 4.08 -8.56 15.23
C SER A 234 5.00 -8.13 14.07
N TYR A 235 5.41 -6.86 14.01
CA TYR A 235 6.17 -6.35 12.86
C TYR A 235 7.32 -5.43 13.22
N PHE A 236 7.46 -5.06 14.49
CA PHE A 236 8.52 -4.17 14.94
C PHE A 236 9.23 -4.75 16.15
N ASN A 237 10.56 -4.57 16.14
CA ASN A 237 11.36 -4.67 17.34
C ASN A 237 11.16 -3.40 18.16
N ILE A 238 10.86 -3.53 19.45
CA ILE A 238 10.43 -2.43 20.30
C ILE A 238 11.28 -2.43 21.56
N MET A 239 11.81 -1.25 21.90
CA MET A 239 12.39 -0.96 23.21
C MET A 239 11.56 0.14 23.86
N LYS A 240 10.94 -0.18 24.99
CA LYS A 240 10.30 0.83 25.83
C LYS A 240 11.37 1.49 26.67
N VAL A 241 11.48 2.81 26.59
CA VAL A 241 12.57 3.56 27.21
C VAL A 241 12.06 4.74 28.04
N LYS A 242 12.78 5.03 29.13
CA LYS A 242 12.60 6.25 29.92
C LYS A 242 13.74 7.21 29.63
N GLU A 243 13.43 8.40 29.14
CA GLU A 243 14.43 9.43 28.90
C GLU A 243 14.95 10.01 30.24
N LYS A 244 16.27 10.07 30.41
CA LYS A 244 16.93 10.61 31.62
C LYS A 244 17.51 11.98 31.42
N ASN A 245 18.21 12.16 30.30
CA ASN A 245 18.94 13.38 29.99
C ASN A 245 18.49 13.85 28.61
N TYR A 246 17.49 14.72 28.56
CA TYR A 246 17.01 15.30 27.31
C TYR A 246 18.17 15.95 26.57
N ARG A 247 18.47 15.45 25.37
CA ARG A 247 19.45 16.06 24.47
C ARG A 247 18.71 16.65 23.27
N GLU A 248 18.98 17.92 22.99
CA GLU A 248 18.47 18.58 21.78
C GLU A 248 18.88 17.82 20.50
N GLN A 249 20.07 17.20 20.52
CA GLN A 249 20.59 16.33 19.46
C GLN A 249 20.71 14.88 19.95
N ILE A 250 19.71 14.07 19.62
CA ILE A 250 19.69 12.63 19.92
C ILE A 250 20.20 11.78 18.74
N ASN A 251 20.42 12.39 17.58
CA ASN A 251 20.81 11.68 16.37
C ASN A 251 22.28 11.25 16.50
N GLY A 252 22.55 9.95 16.55
CA GLY A 252 23.91 9.48 16.74
C GLY A 252 24.01 8.00 17.11
N ARG A 253 25.25 7.58 17.36
CA ARG A 253 25.55 6.22 17.82
C ARG A 253 25.60 6.16 19.35
N PHE A 254 25.06 5.08 19.89
CA PHE A 254 24.91 4.79 21.30
C PHE A 254 25.30 3.33 21.57
N VAL A 255 25.69 3.05 22.81
CA VAL A 255 26.01 1.71 23.29
C VAL A 255 24.89 1.26 24.22
N ILE A 256 24.52 -0.02 24.15
CA ILE A 256 23.60 -0.65 25.11
C ILE A 256 24.44 -1.30 26.20
N GLU A 257 24.31 -0.84 27.44
CA GLU A 257 25.04 -1.36 28.60
C GLU A 257 24.08 -1.45 29.79
N ASN A 258 24.01 -2.61 30.45
CA ASN A 258 23.26 -2.80 31.69
C ASN A 258 21.83 -2.22 31.67
N ASN A 259 21.01 -2.62 30.68
CA ASN A 259 19.66 -2.10 30.46
C ASN A 259 19.59 -0.57 30.31
N SER A 260 20.65 0.06 29.84
CA SER A 260 20.72 1.50 29.58
C SER A 260 21.28 1.75 28.19
N ILE A 261 20.90 2.88 27.60
CA ILE A 261 21.45 3.37 26.34
C ILE A 261 22.35 4.56 26.66
N CYS A 262 23.64 4.40 26.39
CA CYS A 262 24.68 5.34 26.76
C CYS A 262 25.35 5.96 25.53
N THR A 263 25.86 7.17 25.66
CA THR A 263 26.71 7.77 24.62
C THR A 263 28.05 7.04 24.52
N ILE A 264 28.60 6.88 23.31
CA ILE A 264 29.88 6.19 23.11
C ILE A 264 31.03 6.85 23.88
N ASP A 265 31.21 8.17 23.73
CA ASP A 265 32.45 8.81 24.23
C ASP A 265 32.47 9.00 25.75
N ALA A 266 31.32 9.33 26.33
CA ALA A 266 31.21 9.71 27.74
C ALA A 266 30.51 8.65 28.61
N HIS A 267 30.04 7.55 28.02
CA HIS A 267 29.21 6.52 28.68
C HIS A 267 28.08 7.10 29.53
N SER A 268 27.58 8.28 29.16
CA SER A 268 26.51 8.96 29.88
C SER A 268 25.19 8.31 29.51
N ASN A 269 24.45 7.84 30.51
CA ASN A 269 23.11 7.27 30.32
C ASN A 269 22.16 8.34 29.76
N VAL A 270 21.52 8.02 28.63
CA VAL A 270 20.51 8.85 27.98
C VAL A 270 19.11 8.26 28.16
N PHE A 271 19.00 6.93 28.12
CA PHE A 271 17.76 6.20 28.31
C PHE A 271 17.92 4.98 29.21
N ASP A 272 16.99 4.79 30.13
CA ASP A 272 16.79 3.49 30.77
C ASP A 272 15.90 2.63 29.86
N ILE A 273 16.29 1.38 29.64
CA ILE A 273 15.47 0.37 28.96
C ILE A 273 14.56 -0.26 30.02
N ILE A 274 13.25 -0.04 29.85
CA ILE A 274 12.22 -0.55 30.75
C ILE A 274 11.80 -1.95 30.33
N ASP A 275 11.59 -2.13 29.02
CA ASP A 275 11.05 -3.36 28.44
C ASP A 275 11.49 -3.53 26.99
N VAL A 276 11.54 -4.77 26.53
CA VAL A 276 11.92 -5.12 25.16
C VAL A 276 10.95 -6.17 24.61
N SER A 277 10.50 -5.94 23.37
CA SER A 277 9.65 -6.87 22.63
C SER A 277 10.21 -7.00 21.22
N PHE A 278 10.75 -8.17 20.90
CA PHE A 278 11.31 -8.45 19.58
C PHE A 278 10.40 -9.40 18.81
N TYR A 279 10.10 -9.04 17.56
CA TYR A 279 9.33 -9.90 16.66
C TYR A 279 10.24 -10.98 16.02
N GLU A 280 11.49 -10.64 15.72
CA GLU A 280 12.48 -11.60 15.22
C GLU A 280 13.30 -12.14 16.39
N GLU A 281 13.48 -13.46 16.46
CA GLU A 281 14.47 -14.08 17.36
C GLU A 281 15.85 -13.57 16.95
N GLN A 282 16.50 -12.79 17.83
CA GLN A 282 17.83 -12.25 17.57
C GLN A 282 18.89 -13.26 18.00
N ASP A 283 19.68 -13.77 17.04
CA ASP A 283 20.83 -14.64 17.29
C ASP A 283 22.07 -13.88 17.80
N GLU A 284 22.10 -12.55 17.68
CA GLU A 284 23.25 -11.71 18.03
C GLU A 284 22.94 -10.71 19.15
N THR A 285 23.81 -10.65 20.17
CA THR A 285 23.80 -9.58 21.17
C THR A 285 24.35 -8.30 20.56
N TYR A 286 23.48 -7.46 20.01
CA TYR A 286 23.89 -6.14 19.54
C TYR A 286 24.28 -5.24 20.71
N THR A 287 25.51 -4.75 20.70
CA THR A 287 26.05 -3.87 21.75
C THR A 287 25.87 -2.38 21.44
N SER A 288 25.46 -2.03 20.21
CA SER A 288 25.35 -0.63 19.80
C SER A 288 24.17 -0.35 18.86
N LEU A 289 23.67 0.89 18.93
CA LEU A 289 22.53 1.40 18.19
C LEU A 289 22.88 2.74 17.55
N TYR A 290 22.42 2.97 16.33
CA TYR A 290 22.26 4.31 15.78
C TYR A 290 20.82 4.75 16.01
N ILE A 291 20.61 5.84 16.76
CA ILE A 291 19.29 6.37 17.09
C ILE A 291 19.10 7.67 16.32
N GLN A 292 17.89 7.88 15.79
CA GLN A 292 17.48 9.11 15.12
C GLN A 292 16.08 9.53 15.55
N LYS A 293 15.85 10.85 15.64
CA LYS A 293 14.50 11.42 15.71
C LYS A 293 13.68 10.93 14.52
N CYS A 294 12.39 10.70 14.75
CA CYS A 294 11.47 10.44 13.66
C CYS A 294 11.54 11.57 12.63
N ALA A 295 12.11 11.29 11.46
CA ALA A 295 12.32 12.26 10.38
C ALA A 295 11.00 12.67 9.70
N PHE A 296 9.91 11.94 9.98
CA PHE A 296 8.61 12.14 9.35
C PHE A 296 7.48 12.33 10.36
N PRO A 297 7.51 13.40 11.18
CA PRO A 297 6.52 13.65 12.23
C PRO A 297 5.13 14.03 11.69
N GLN A 298 4.93 14.05 10.38
CA GLN A 298 3.66 14.31 9.71
C GLN A 298 3.22 13.04 8.96
N LYS A 299 2.55 12.13 9.67
CA LYS A 299 1.74 10.96 9.20
C LYS A 299 2.40 9.91 8.29
N LYS A 300 3.67 10.05 7.92
CA LYS A 300 4.37 9.02 7.10
C LYS A 300 5.05 7.94 7.93
N CYS A 301 5.26 8.17 9.23
CA CYS A 301 5.75 7.13 10.12
C CYS A 301 4.60 6.20 10.53
N VAL A 302 4.76 4.90 10.28
CA VAL A 302 3.80 3.85 10.66
C VAL A 302 3.48 3.85 12.16
N ILE A 303 4.44 4.17 13.02
CA ILE A 303 4.23 4.27 14.47
C ILE A 303 3.30 5.42 14.81
N GLN A 304 3.43 6.54 14.11
CA GLN A 304 2.55 7.68 14.29
C GLN A 304 1.13 7.42 13.73
N THR A 305 1.03 6.56 12.71
CA THR A 305 -0.26 6.07 12.18
C THR A 305 -0.97 5.17 13.21
N LEU A 306 -0.24 4.26 13.84
CA LEU A 306 -0.77 3.33 14.84
C LEU A 306 -1.04 4.02 16.19
N PHE A 307 -0.13 4.90 16.63
CA PHE A 307 -0.12 5.56 17.93
C PHE A 307 0.27 7.05 17.81
N PRO A 308 -0.66 7.92 17.36
CA PRO A 308 -0.35 9.33 17.03
C PRO A 308 0.11 10.18 18.22
N LYS A 309 -0.12 9.73 19.45
CA LYS A 309 0.25 10.45 20.68
C LYS A 309 1.57 9.97 21.30
N MET A 310 2.19 8.91 20.76
CA MET A 310 3.42 8.36 21.31
C MET A 310 4.66 9.02 20.71
N ASN A 311 5.52 9.52 21.59
CA ASN A 311 6.85 9.97 21.20
C ASN A 311 7.74 8.74 20.97
N HIS A 312 8.50 8.77 19.88
CA HIS A 312 9.36 7.64 19.53
C HIS A 312 10.61 8.08 18.75
N TYR A 313 11.62 7.24 18.83
CA TYR A 313 12.81 7.31 17.98
C TYR A 313 12.90 6.05 17.10
N HIS A 314 13.61 6.18 15.99
CA HIS A 314 13.99 5.03 15.18
C HIS A 314 15.44 4.69 15.49
N GLY A 315 15.68 3.45 15.85
CA GLY A 315 16.99 2.87 16.05
C GLY A 315 17.33 1.88 14.95
N ARG A 316 18.63 1.68 14.71
CA ARG A 316 19.16 0.55 13.94
C ARG A 316 20.35 -0.01 14.70
N TYR A 317 20.43 -1.34 14.82
CA TYR A 317 21.60 -1.98 15.40
C TYR A 317 22.83 -1.81 14.51
N VAL A 318 23.99 -1.55 15.12
CA VAL A 318 25.26 -1.39 14.42
C VAL A 318 26.23 -2.46 14.91
N SER A 319 26.73 -3.29 14.00
CA SER A 319 27.86 -4.19 14.25
C SER A 319 29.14 -3.59 13.67
N ASN A 320 30.29 -3.93 14.25
CA ASN A 320 31.62 -3.33 14.06
C ASN A 320 32.03 -3.05 12.59
N ASN A 321 31.57 -1.91 12.05
CA ASN A 321 31.94 -1.27 10.77
C ASN A 321 31.17 -1.63 9.48
N ILE A 322 29.97 -2.19 9.55
CA ILE A 322 29.10 -2.26 8.36
C ILE A 322 27.77 -1.59 8.69
N PHE A 323 27.44 -0.53 7.95
CA PHE A 323 26.06 -0.04 7.89
C PHE A 323 25.26 -1.11 7.17
N ASP A 324 24.58 -1.96 7.93
CA ASP A 324 23.60 -2.87 7.35
C ASP A 324 22.40 -2.01 6.93
N ASP A 325 22.23 -1.80 5.62
CA ASP A 325 21.17 -0.95 5.06
C ASP A 325 19.78 -1.58 5.12
N ASP A 326 19.64 -2.72 5.77
CA ASP A 326 18.37 -3.39 5.93
C ASP A 326 17.45 -2.66 6.94
N ILE A 327 16.37 -2.08 6.44
CA ILE A 327 15.35 -1.37 7.24
C ILE A 327 14.66 -2.34 8.21
N ASP A 328 14.73 -3.63 7.91
CA ASP A 328 14.08 -4.71 8.65
C ASP A 328 14.77 -5.02 9.99
N LYS A 329 16.01 -4.56 10.21
CA LYS A 329 16.72 -4.63 11.51
C LYS A 329 16.55 -3.36 12.37
N GLY A 330 15.55 -2.54 12.06
CA GLY A 330 15.23 -1.36 12.85
C GLY A 330 14.61 -1.74 14.20
N VAL A 331 14.88 -0.94 15.24
CA VAL A 331 14.20 -0.99 16.53
C VAL A 331 13.47 0.33 16.76
N ILE A 332 12.25 0.28 17.25
CA ILE A 332 11.48 1.47 17.64
C ILE A 332 11.70 1.69 19.13
N LEU A 333 12.22 2.87 19.49
CA LEU A 333 12.34 3.28 20.88
C LEU A 333 11.08 4.06 21.23
N LEU A 334 10.20 3.50 22.05
CA LEU A 334 9.02 4.18 22.54
C LEU A 334 9.32 4.88 23.86
N ILE A 335 9.06 6.19 23.91
CA ILE A 335 9.24 6.96 25.14
C ILE A 335 8.02 6.73 26.04
N GLU A 336 8.26 6.26 27.26
CA GLU A 336 7.24 6.28 28.30
C GLU A 336 7.09 7.72 28.81
N ASN A 337 5.95 8.34 28.51
CA ASN A 337 5.57 9.63 29.10
C ASN A 337 4.98 9.35 30.51
N GLU A 338 5.43 10.10 31.52
CA GLU A 338 4.88 10.04 32.89
C GLU A 338 3.42 10.50 32.98
#